data_AF-A0A536Q271-F1
#
_entry.id   AF-A0A536Q271-F1
#
_cell.length_a   1.000
_cell.length_b   1.000
_cell.length_c   1.000
_cell.angle_alpha   90.00
_cell.angle_beta   90.00
_cell.angle_gamma   90.00
#
_symmetry.space_group_name_H-M   'P 1'
#
loop_
_entity.id
_entity.type
_entity.pdbx_description
1 polymer ?
#
loop_
_entity_poly.entity_id
_entity_poly.type
_entity_poly.pdbx_seq_one_letter_code
_entity_poly.pdbx_strand_id
1 'polypeptide(L)'
;MDPTDLRAELAERLAHGRPLDAEAFNAACFMLSRSLEELEFSVPEAAPLVRRLLRVAGRVIIDTAAAESSPETWPNTREIALEWIDEALRALGYQTRPAS
;
A
#
# COMPACT_ATOMS: atom_id res chain seq x y z
N MET A 1 -13.80 -13.98 0.84
CA MET A 1 -14.65 -12.79 0.66
C MET A 1 -14.63 -12.43 -0.81
N ASP A 2 -15.78 -12.17 -1.43
CA ASP A 2 -15.85 -11.71 -2.81
C ASP A 2 -15.28 -10.28 -2.91
N PRO A 3 -14.51 -9.90 -3.95
CA PRO A 3 -14.07 -8.52 -4.17
C PRO A 3 -15.18 -7.46 -4.13
N THR A 4 -16.41 -7.85 -4.48
CA THR A 4 -17.61 -6.98 -4.44
C THR A 4 -18.05 -6.71 -3.01
N ASP A 5 -17.99 -7.72 -2.14
CA ASP A 5 -18.33 -7.59 -0.72
C ASP A 5 -17.36 -6.63 -0.03
N LEU A 6 -16.06 -6.76 -0.34
CA LEU A 6 -15.02 -5.90 0.21
C LEU A 6 -15.19 -4.42 -0.20
N ARG A 7 -15.61 -4.17 -1.46
CA ARG A 7 -15.91 -2.81 -1.94
C ARG A 7 -17.07 -2.17 -1.19
N ALA A 8 -18.16 -2.91 -1.02
CA ALA A 8 -19.34 -2.43 -0.32
C ALA A 8 -19.02 -2.15 1.16
N GLU A 9 -18.33 -3.06 1.83
CA GLU A 9 -17.92 -2.91 3.23
C GLU A 9 -17.00 -1.70 3.42
N LEU A 10 -15.98 -1.55 2.56
CA LEU A 10 -15.06 -0.42 2.62
C LEU A 10 -15.80 0.91 2.41
N ALA A 11 -16.69 0.98 1.42
CA ALA A 11 -17.51 2.17 1.17
C ALA A 11 -18.39 2.51 2.37
N GLU A 12 -19.05 1.52 2.98
CA GLU A 12 -19.89 1.72 4.16
C GLU A 12 -19.05 2.20 5.36
N ARG A 13 -17.89 1.58 5.63
CA ARG A 13 -17.00 2.01 6.71
C ARG A 13 -16.54 3.46 6.53
N LEU A 14 -16.09 3.82 5.33
CA LEU A 14 -15.64 5.19 5.01
C LEU A 14 -16.79 6.21 5.10
N ALA A 15 -17.98 5.88 4.58
CA ALA A 15 -19.15 6.77 4.62
C ALA A 15 -19.63 7.08 6.04
N HIS A 16 -19.43 6.15 6.98
CA HIS A 16 -19.81 6.32 8.38
C HIS A 16 -18.62 6.68 9.29
N GLY A 17 -17.45 6.98 8.73
CA GLY A 17 -16.25 7.32 9.49
C GLY A 17 -15.76 6.22 10.44
N ARG A 18 -16.08 4.95 10.15
CA ARG A 18 -15.59 3.81 10.94
C ARG A 18 -14.13 3.53 10.62
N PRO A 19 -13.30 3.21 11.62
CA PRO A 19 -11.90 2.87 11.40
C PRO A 19 -11.76 1.60 10.55
N LEU A 20 -10.67 1.52 9.80
CA LEU A 20 -10.22 0.31 9.12
C LEU A 20 -9.24 -0.43 10.02
N ASP A 21 -9.42 -1.73 10.16
CA ASP A 21 -8.38 -2.62 10.68
C ASP A 21 -7.27 -2.82 9.63
N ALA A 22 -6.16 -3.45 10.02
CA ALA A 22 -4.98 -3.59 9.17
C ALA A 22 -5.27 -4.43 7.92
N GLU A 23 -6.09 -5.46 8.05
CA GLU A 23 -6.52 -6.34 6.98
C GLU A 23 -7.36 -5.58 5.95
N ALA A 24 -8.39 -4.85 6.39
CA ALA A 24 -9.23 -4.03 5.54
C ALA A 24 -8.43 -2.93 4.84
N PHE A 25 -7.46 -2.30 5.53
CA PHE A 25 -6.61 -1.28 4.94
C PHE A 25 -5.68 -1.86 3.88
N ASN A 26 -5.00 -2.98 4.16
CA ASN A 26 -4.15 -3.67 3.18
C ASN A 26 -4.96 -4.12 1.96
N ALA A 27 -6.17 -4.64 2.18
CA ALA A 27 -7.08 -5.02 1.11
C ALA A 27 -7.55 -3.81 0.27
N ALA A 28 -7.78 -2.66 0.92
CA ALA A 28 -8.05 -1.39 0.24
C ALA A 28 -6.85 -0.93 -0.62
N CYS A 29 -5.61 -1.01 -0.12
CA CYS A 29 -4.40 -0.73 -0.90
C CYS A 29 -4.32 -1.61 -2.15
N PHE A 30 -4.59 -2.91 -2.02
CA PHE A 30 -4.62 -3.83 -3.15
C PHE A 30 -5.72 -3.46 -4.16
N MET A 31 -6.94 -3.18 -3.70
CA MET A 31 -8.04 -2.76 -4.58
C MET A 31 -7.73 -1.47 -5.32
N LEU A 32 -7.24 -0.44 -4.61
CA LEU A 32 -6.83 0.83 -5.20
C LEU A 32 -5.76 0.61 -6.27
N SER A 33 -4.81 -0.29 -6.02
CA SER A 33 -3.74 -0.62 -6.98
C SER A 33 -4.27 -1.17 -8.31
N ARG A 34 -5.40 -1.88 -8.28
CA ARG A 34 -6.11 -2.35 -9.49
C ARG A 34 -6.92 -1.25 -10.14
N SER A 35 -7.57 -0.39 -9.35
CA SER A 35 -8.32 0.76 -9.86
C SER A 35 -7.44 1.76 -10.62
N LEU A 36 -6.12 1.78 -10.39
CA LEU A 36 -5.18 2.57 -11.19
C LEU A 36 -5.19 2.19 -12.68
N GLU A 37 -5.53 0.95 -13.04
CA GLU A 37 -5.56 0.47 -14.44
C GLU A 37 -6.66 1.17 -15.25
N GLU A 38 -7.69 1.71 -14.59
CA GLU A 38 -8.83 2.39 -15.20
C GLU A 38 -8.66 3.92 -15.26
N LEU A 39 -7.54 4.45 -14.75
CA LEU A 39 -7.27 5.88 -14.72
C LEU A 39 -6.39 6.31 -15.90
N GLU A 40 -6.74 7.42 -16.54
CA GLU A 40 -5.87 8.07 -17.51
C GLU A 40 -4.87 8.99 -16.80
N PHE A 41 -3.60 8.56 -16.74
CA PHE A 41 -2.53 9.37 -16.19
C PHE A 41 -1.94 10.30 -17.27
N SER A 42 -1.81 11.58 -16.96
CA SER A 42 -1.08 12.55 -17.81
C SER A 42 0.43 12.28 -17.85
N VAL A 43 0.94 11.51 -16.89
CA VAL A 43 2.35 11.07 -16.78
C VAL A 43 2.36 9.54 -16.66
N PRO A 44 2.74 8.80 -17.70
CA PRO A 44 2.67 7.33 -17.73
C PRO A 44 3.44 6.65 -16.59
N GLU A 45 4.54 7.26 -16.14
CA GLU A 45 5.41 6.77 -15.07
C GLU A 45 4.75 6.82 -13.68
N ALA A 46 3.70 7.63 -13.50
CA ALA A 46 3.04 7.80 -12.21
C ALA A 46 2.27 6.55 -11.78
N ALA A 47 1.56 5.88 -12.70
CA ALA A 47 0.80 4.67 -12.39
C ALA A 47 1.65 3.53 -11.78
N PRO A 48 2.78 3.11 -12.38
CA PRO A 48 3.62 2.06 -11.80
C PRO A 48 4.32 2.47 -10.49
N LEU A 49 4.55 3.77 -10.27
CA LEU A 49 5.06 4.28 -8.99
C LEU A 49 4.00 4.15 -7.90
N VAL A 50 2.80 4.69 -8.14
CA VAL A 50 1.69 4.66 -7.16
C VAL A 50 1.32 3.21 -6.82
N ARG A 51 1.29 2.30 -7.80
CA ARG A 51 1.04 0.88 -7.56
C ARG A 51 2.04 0.25 -6.58
N ARG A 52 3.32 0.58 -6.72
CA ARG A 52 4.38 0.10 -5.80
C ARG A 52 4.24 0.72 -4.41
N LEU A 53 3.95 2.01 -4.32
CA LEU A 53 3.75 2.70 -3.03
C LEU A 53 2.55 2.14 -2.25
N LEU A 54 1.43 1.82 -2.93
CA LEU A 54 0.28 1.16 -2.30
C LEU A 54 0.64 -0.23 -1.77
N ARG A 55 1.46 -1.00 -2.51
CA ARG A 55 1.97 -2.30 -2.04
C ARG A 55 2.84 -2.16 -0.79
N VAL A 56 3.74 -1.18 -0.77
CA VAL A 56 4.59 -0.89 0.40
C VAL A 56 3.72 -0.49 1.59
N ALA A 57 2.77 0.42 1.39
CA ALA A 57 1.86 0.87 2.45
C ALA A 57 1.06 -0.30 3.05
N GLY A 58 0.45 -1.14 2.20
CA GLY A 58 -0.29 -2.32 2.67
C GLY A 58 0.60 -3.29 3.46
N ARG A 59 1.83 -3.53 3.01
CA ARG A 59 2.78 -4.42 3.69
C ARG A 59 3.22 -3.88 5.05
N VAL A 60 3.54 -2.59 5.14
CA VAL A 60 3.92 -1.96 6.41
C VAL A 60 2.77 -2.03 7.40
N ILE A 61 1.54 -1.72 6.96
CA ILE A 61 0.36 -1.74 7.82
C ILE A 61 0.08 -3.15 8.35
N ILE A 62 0.06 -4.17 7.50
CA ILE A 62 -0.23 -5.53 7.95
C ILE A 62 0.85 -6.07 8.91
N ASP A 63 2.14 -5.79 8.65
CA ASP A 63 3.22 -6.30 9.49
C ASP A 63 3.26 -5.59 10.87
N THR A 64 2.72 -4.36 10.97
CA THR A 64 2.85 -3.52 12.18
C THR A 64 1.56 -3.27 12.96
N ALA A 65 0.39 -3.51 12.36
CA ALA A 65 -0.91 -3.14 12.95
C ALA A 65 -1.96 -4.26 12.93
N ALA A 66 -1.65 -5.44 12.40
CA ALA A 66 -2.50 -6.62 12.54
C ALA A 66 -2.54 -7.08 14.01
N ALA A 67 -3.57 -7.87 14.37
CA ALA A 67 -3.78 -8.28 15.76
C ALA A 67 -2.59 -9.06 16.35
N GLU A 68 -1.90 -9.84 15.50
CA GLU A 68 -0.71 -10.62 15.83
C GLU A 68 0.63 -9.93 15.51
N SER A 69 0.62 -8.65 15.15
CA SER A 69 1.84 -7.91 14.83
C SER A 69 2.80 -7.82 16.03
N SER A 70 4.10 -7.91 15.75
CA SER A 70 5.18 -7.80 16.74
C SER A 70 6.18 -6.72 16.32
N PRO A 71 6.72 -5.92 17.27
CA PRO A 71 7.84 -5.01 16.98
C PRO A 71 9.08 -5.71 16.41
N GLU A 72 9.25 -7.01 16.67
CA GLU A 72 10.36 -7.81 16.16
C GLU A 72 10.31 -8.00 14.64
N THR A 73 9.14 -7.83 14.02
CA THR A 73 8.96 -7.89 12.56
C THR A 73 9.52 -6.64 11.87
N TRP A 74 9.62 -5.51 12.59
CA TRP A 74 9.96 -4.21 12.01
C TRP A 74 11.30 -4.16 11.26
N PRO A 75 12.43 -4.70 11.76
CA PRO A 75 13.70 -4.64 11.03
C PRO A 75 13.59 -5.20 9.61
N ASN A 76 12.93 -6.36 9.45
CA ASN A 76 12.71 -7.00 8.16
C ASN A 76 11.70 -6.23 7.30
N THR A 77 10.57 -5.79 7.86
CA THR A 77 9.57 -4.99 7.13
C THR A 77 10.18 -3.69 6.61
N ARG A 78 11.01 -3.03 7.41
CA ARG A 78 11.69 -1.79 7.05
C ARG A 78 12.65 -2.02 5.87
N GLU A 79 13.45 -3.07 5.91
CA GLU A 79 14.39 -3.41 4.83
C GLU A 79 13.64 -3.62 3.51
N ILE A 80 12.63 -4.51 3.51
CA ILE A 80 11.80 -4.80 2.34
C ILE A 80 11.10 -3.53 1.81
N ALA A 81 10.54 -2.70 2.71
CA ALA A 81 9.87 -1.47 2.32
C ALA A 81 10.83 -0.48 1.63
N LEU A 82 12.04 -0.32 2.18
CA LEU A 82 13.05 0.56 1.59
C LEU A 82 13.55 0.04 0.24
N GLU A 83 13.78 -1.27 0.12
CA GLU A 83 14.15 -1.89 -1.16
C GLU A 83 13.09 -1.66 -2.23
N TRP A 84 11.81 -1.89 -1.92
CA TRP A 84 10.72 -1.69 -2.88
C TRP A 84 10.52 -0.22 -3.28
N ILE A 85 10.72 0.71 -2.33
CA ILE A 85 10.70 2.15 -2.65
C ILE A 85 11.87 2.49 -3.57
N ASP A 86 13.06 1.99 -3.27
CA ASP A 86 14.25 2.25 -4.09
C ASP A 86 14.11 1.69 -5.50
N GLU A 87 13.60 0.47 -5.64
CA GLU A 87 13.26 -0.11 -6.95
C GLU A 87 12.25 0.74 -7.72
N ALA A 88 11.22 1.25 -7.04
CA ALA A 88 10.21 2.11 -7.66
C ALA A 88 10.80 3.42 -8.17
N LEU A 89 11.71 4.02 -7.39
CA LEU A 89 12.35 5.30 -7.69
C LEU A 89 13.49 5.18 -8.70
N ARG A 90 14.25 4.08 -8.70
CA ARG A 90 15.32 3.83 -9.67
C ARG A 90 14.82 3.75 -11.10
N ALA A 91 13.62 3.20 -11.31
CA ALA A 91 12.97 3.20 -12.62
C ALA A 91 12.71 4.62 -13.17
N LEU A 92 12.73 5.64 -12.29
CA LEU A 92 12.52 7.05 -12.61
C LEU A 92 13.83 7.87 -12.55
N GLY A 93 14.98 7.21 -12.37
CA GLY A 93 16.29 7.86 -12.26
C GLY A 93 16.62 8.43 -10.87
N TYR A 94 15.81 8.13 -9.85
CA TYR A 94 16.05 8.55 -8.47
C TYR A 94 16.69 7.43 -7.65
N GLN A 95 17.47 7.79 -6.62
CA GLN A 95 17.96 6.87 -5.59
C GLN A 95 17.44 7.32 -4.23
N THR A 96 16.82 6.41 -3.48
CA THR A 96 16.49 6.65 -2.08
C THR A 96 17.76 6.52 -1.25
N ARG A 97 18.07 7.54 -0.46
CA ARG A 97 19.16 7.51 0.52
C ARG A 97 18.59 7.86 1.88
N PRO A 98 19.05 7.21 2.97
CA PRO A 98 18.75 7.67 4.32
C PRO A 98 19.10 9.15 4.45
N ALA A 99 18.24 9.93 5.10
CA ALA A 99 18.64 11.25 5.56
C ALA A 99 19.84 11.08 6.50
N SER A 100 20.91 11.84 6.23
CA SER A 100 22.15 11.82 7.01
C SER A 100 21.93 12.28 8.45
#